data_AF-A0A1W9T5K2-F1
#
_entry.id   AF-A0A1W9T5K2-F1
#
_cell.length_a   1.000
_cell.length_b   1.000
_cell.length_c   1.000
_cell.angle_alpha   90.00
_cell.angle_beta   90.00
_cell.angle_gamma   90.00
#
_symmetry.space_group_name_H-M   'P 1'
#
loop_
_entity.id
_entity.type
_entity.pdbx_description
1 polymer ?
#
loop_
_entity_poly.entity_id
_entity_poly.type
_entity_poly.pdbx_seq_one_letter_code
_entity_poly.pdbx_strand_id
1 'polypeptide(L)'
;MKFLSFKILIVFILLPPVCYILSIHYLENHLSRKYLTAIEEIYIGDTDQLFAGSILLGQAINENIDTYLRNETLVKWGVVVNVTVSTENGQIVYPAYVAKAHENTITESDPMRIAAENYSILQEGLNVKVDVTLQHNAPLSNLMLGGYCFIFLLGLYFYYRTGVRKFTIEERRQRKHIDNLIAMEKSQSQKLISLAQNREELAHEIKKTQKQLEDAKFKAGINEDNFIEEIVKLEEKITENVVFQNELQENIEKLQKRIEFFEQDKKLDTTKAGKDRKKIKKKFSVLYKNIIIHNRAFDGFMTLSDDLQIKCEEIIHHLNHDSRQVQVKRKVFSKKSRVTVLEVLFAYKGRLYFRNKKGKIEILSIGTKNSQAGDLAFLDNL
;
A
#
# COMPACT_ATOMS: atom_id res chain seq x y z
N MET A 1 52.98 12.90 -5.44
CA MET A 1 53.82 12.12 -6.37
C MET A 1 53.06 11.06 -7.21
N LYS A 2 51.71 11.06 -7.28
CA LYS A 2 50.94 10.11 -8.13
C LYS A 2 50.71 10.57 -9.59
N PHE A 3 51.13 11.78 -9.94
CA PHE A 3 50.69 12.48 -11.17
C PHE A 3 51.69 12.41 -12.34
N LEU A 4 52.95 12.07 -12.05
CA LEU A 4 54.01 11.88 -13.03
C LEU A 4 54.57 10.49 -12.79
N SER A 5 54.35 9.59 -13.74
CA SER A 5 55.05 8.32 -13.73
C SER A 5 56.54 8.62 -13.73
N PHE A 6 57.27 8.14 -12.73
CA PHE A 6 58.72 8.36 -12.59
C PHE A 6 59.47 7.97 -13.88
N LYS A 7 58.94 6.98 -14.61
CA LYS A 7 59.43 6.55 -15.93
C LYS A 7 59.41 7.70 -16.96
N ILE A 8 58.33 8.46 -17.00
CA ILE A 8 58.18 9.58 -17.96
C ILE A 8 59.11 10.72 -17.57
N LEU A 9 59.22 11.02 -16.27
CA LEU A 9 60.16 12.04 -15.78
C LEU A 9 61.61 11.70 -16.15
N ILE A 10 62.03 10.44 -15.96
CA ILE A 10 63.37 9.98 -16.35
C ILE A 10 63.60 10.15 -17.86
N VAL A 11 62.65 9.73 -18.70
CA VAL A 11 62.77 9.86 -20.15
C VAL A 11 62.91 11.33 -20.56
N PHE A 12 62.10 12.22 -20.02
CA PHE A 12 62.17 13.66 -20.35
C PHE A 12 63.43 14.37 -19.84
N ILE A 13 64.12 13.81 -18.85
CA ILE A 13 65.41 14.35 -18.35
C ILE A 13 66.59 13.79 -19.14
N LEU A 14 66.56 12.50 -19.50
CA LEU A 14 67.69 11.82 -20.16
C LEU A 14 67.71 12.06 -21.68
N LEU A 15 66.54 12.24 -22.30
CA LEU A 15 66.42 12.35 -23.75
C LEU A 15 66.96 13.67 -24.36
N PRO A 16 66.83 14.85 -23.73
CA PRO A 16 67.40 16.09 -24.27
C PRO A 16 68.93 16.04 -24.48
N PRO A 17 69.75 15.60 -23.49
CA PRO A 17 71.20 15.46 -23.70
C PRO A 17 71.57 14.49 -24.83
N VAL A 18 70.84 13.38 -24.97
CA VAL A 18 71.08 12.40 -26.03
C VAL A 18 70.76 12.99 -27.40
N CYS A 19 69.60 13.64 -27.55
CA CYS A 19 69.23 14.33 -28.79
C CYS A 19 70.22 15.45 -29.15
N TYR A 20 70.73 16.16 -28.15
CA TYR A 20 71.73 17.22 -28.33
C TYR A 20 73.05 16.67 -28.88
N ILE A 21 73.62 15.61 -28.27
CA ILE A 21 74.87 14.99 -28.74
C ILE A 21 74.72 14.49 -30.19
N LEU A 22 73.60 13.82 -30.50
CA LEU A 22 73.30 13.36 -31.86
C LEU A 22 73.17 14.53 -32.85
N SER A 23 72.56 15.63 -32.43
CA SER A 23 72.38 16.82 -33.27
C SER A 23 73.71 17.50 -33.58
N ILE A 24 74.62 17.60 -32.60
CA ILE A 24 75.96 18.16 -32.82
C ILE A 24 76.74 17.30 -33.81
N HIS A 25 76.77 15.98 -33.59
CA HIS A 25 77.51 15.07 -34.46
C HIS A 25 77.02 15.14 -35.92
N TYR A 26 75.70 15.23 -36.11
CA TYR A 26 75.11 15.41 -37.43
C TYR A 26 75.49 16.76 -38.06
N LEU A 27 75.46 17.84 -37.27
CA LEU A 27 75.80 19.18 -37.73
C LEU A 27 77.27 19.31 -38.11
N GLU A 28 78.18 18.73 -37.32
CA GLU A 28 79.63 18.70 -37.60
C GLU A 28 79.91 17.97 -38.92
N ASN A 29 79.34 16.78 -39.13
CA ASN A 29 79.50 16.03 -40.37
C ASN A 29 78.92 16.77 -41.58
N HIS A 30 77.77 17.42 -41.43
CA HIS A 30 77.14 18.18 -42.50
C HIS A 30 77.97 19.42 -42.86
N LEU A 31 78.47 20.15 -41.86
CA LEU A 31 79.32 21.32 -42.06
C LEU A 31 80.68 20.92 -42.65
N SER A 32 81.31 19.84 -42.18
CA SER A 32 82.57 19.34 -42.73
C SER A 32 82.46 19.07 -44.24
N ARG A 33 81.39 18.39 -44.68
CA ARG A 33 81.12 18.17 -46.12
C ARG A 33 80.94 19.47 -46.88
N LYS A 34 80.15 20.41 -46.35
CA LYS A 34 79.89 21.70 -47.00
C LYS A 34 81.18 22.53 -47.14
N TYR A 35 81.98 22.59 -46.08
CA TYR A 35 83.24 23.32 -46.09
C TYR A 35 84.30 22.65 -46.97
N LEU A 36 84.34 21.31 -47.03
CA LEU A 36 85.23 20.59 -47.94
C LEU A 36 84.96 20.97 -49.40
N THR A 37 83.71 20.93 -49.85
CA THR A 37 83.34 21.32 -51.22
C THR A 37 83.63 22.81 -51.48
N ALA A 38 83.34 23.68 -50.52
CA ALA A 38 83.60 25.13 -50.68
C ALA A 38 85.10 25.45 -50.75
N ILE A 39 85.94 24.75 -49.97
CA ILE A 39 87.39 24.96 -49.99
C ILE A 39 88.02 24.37 -51.25
N GLU A 40 87.53 23.22 -51.74
CA GLU A 40 87.95 22.67 -53.04
C GLU A 40 87.67 23.63 -54.20
N GLU A 41 86.54 24.34 -54.17
CA GLU A 41 86.16 25.33 -55.20
C GLU A 41 87.00 26.63 -55.11
N ILE A 42 87.29 27.11 -53.90
CA ILE A 42 88.02 28.37 -53.67
C ILE A 42 89.53 28.21 -53.87
N TYR A 43 90.07 27.03 -53.60
CA TYR A 43 91.51 26.76 -53.67
C TYR A 43 92.08 26.91 -55.09
N ILE A 44 91.30 26.65 -56.14
CA ILE A 44 91.79 26.65 -57.53
C ILE A 44 92.02 28.07 -58.08
N GLY A 45 91.32 29.09 -57.55
CA GLY A 45 91.67 30.51 -57.68
C GLY A 45 92.11 31.03 -59.07
N ASP A 46 92.76 32.20 -59.07
CA ASP A 46 93.29 32.85 -60.29
C ASP A 46 94.64 32.22 -60.66
N THR A 47 94.60 31.15 -61.45
CA THR A 47 95.78 30.33 -61.79
C THR A 47 96.88 31.09 -62.53
N ASP A 48 96.54 32.21 -63.16
CA ASP A 48 97.45 33.01 -63.98
C ASP A 48 98.59 33.63 -63.16
N GLN A 49 98.32 34.01 -61.91
CA GLN A 49 99.31 34.59 -61.01
C GLN A 49 100.25 33.52 -60.42
N LEU A 50 99.76 32.29 -60.28
CA LEU A 50 100.54 31.14 -59.79
C LEU A 50 101.56 30.65 -60.83
N PHE A 51 101.18 30.64 -62.11
CA PHE A 51 102.07 30.24 -63.21
C PHE A 51 103.05 31.34 -63.64
N ALA A 52 102.74 32.62 -63.38
CA ALA A 52 103.66 33.73 -63.58
C ALA A 52 104.79 33.79 -62.54
N GLY A 53 104.73 32.97 -61.47
CA GLY A 53 105.75 32.91 -60.42
C GLY A 53 105.77 34.13 -59.51
N SER A 54 104.72 34.96 -59.51
CA SER A 54 104.63 36.19 -58.69
C SER A 54 104.31 35.91 -57.22
N ILE A 55 103.70 34.76 -56.93
CA ILE A 55 103.35 34.32 -55.58
C ILE A 55 103.60 32.82 -55.39
N LEU A 56 103.96 32.42 -54.16
CA LEU A 56 104.12 31.02 -53.79
C LEU A 56 102.75 30.39 -53.61
N LEU A 57 102.53 29.17 -54.12
CA LEU A 57 101.27 28.45 -54.00
C LEU A 57 100.77 28.38 -52.54
N GLY A 58 101.66 28.07 -51.59
CA GLY A 58 101.33 28.07 -50.15
C GLY A 58 100.84 29.40 -49.59
N GLN A 59 101.27 30.54 -50.14
CA GLN A 59 100.81 31.87 -49.72
C GLN A 59 99.43 32.21 -50.29
N ALA A 60 99.18 31.90 -51.56
CA ALA A 60 97.88 32.10 -52.19
C ALA A 60 96.77 31.29 -51.51
N ILE A 61 97.07 30.04 -51.15
CA ILE A 61 96.16 29.15 -50.43
C ILE A 61 95.85 29.69 -49.04
N ASN A 62 96.87 30.18 -48.34
CA ASN A 62 96.72 30.73 -47.01
C ASN A 62 95.84 31.99 -47.03
N GLU A 63 96.08 32.90 -47.96
CA GLU A 63 95.29 34.14 -48.10
C GLU A 63 93.83 33.85 -48.50
N ASN A 64 93.60 32.92 -49.42
CA ASN A 64 92.25 32.55 -49.87
C ASN A 64 91.46 31.83 -48.77
N ILE A 65 92.08 30.86 -48.08
CA ILE A 65 91.44 30.12 -46.98
C ILE A 65 91.19 31.05 -45.79
N ASP A 66 92.14 31.89 -45.40
CA ASP A 66 91.96 32.83 -44.28
C ASP A 66 90.89 33.90 -44.58
N THR A 67 90.81 34.39 -45.82
CA THR A 67 89.79 35.36 -46.22
C THR A 67 88.39 34.73 -46.20
N TYR A 68 88.27 33.48 -46.65
CA TYR A 68 87.03 32.72 -46.60
C TYR A 68 86.57 32.44 -45.16
N LEU A 69 87.49 32.00 -44.29
CA LEU A 69 87.20 31.72 -42.88
C LEU A 69 86.79 32.99 -42.08
N ARG A 70 87.32 34.17 -42.42
CA ARG A 70 86.97 35.45 -41.74
C ARG A 70 85.58 35.98 -42.13
N ASN A 71 85.14 35.72 -43.35
CA ASN A 71 83.85 36.19 -43.84
C ASN A 71 82.67 35.30 -43.40
N GLU A 72 82.95 34.06 -43.00
CA GLU A 72 81.92 33.12 -42.58
C GLU A 72 81.33 33.44 -41.20
N THR A 73 80.02 33.70 -41.18
CA THR A 73 79.28 34.03 -39.96
C THR A 73 79.27 32.89 -38.95
N LEU A 74 79.37 31.64 -39.40
CA LEU A 74 79.36 30.45 -38.54
C LEU A 74 80.59 30.36 -37.62
N VAL A 75 81.73 30.89 -38.05
CA VAL A 75 82.95 30.96 -37.22
C VAL A 75 82.72 31.88 -36.01
N LYS A 76 81.97 32.98 -36.18
CA LYS A 76 81.59 33.88 -35.07
C LYS A 76 80.64 33.22 -34.06
N TRP A 77 79.94 32.17 -34.47
CA TRP A 77 79.01 31.41 -33.63
C TRP A 77 79.69 30.23 -32.92
N GLY A 78 81.01 30.13 -32.98
CA GLY A 78 81.83 29.16 -32.23
C GLY A 78 82.09 27.84 -32.96
N VAL A 79 81.93 27.82 -34.28
CA VAL A 79 82.37 26.73 -35.15
C VAL A 79 83.86 26.92 -35.43
N VAL A 80 84.70 25.94 -35.05
CA VAL A 80 86.12 25.94 -35.38
C VAL A 80 86.33 25.01 -36.57
N VAL A 81 86.78 25.57 -37.68
CA VAL A 81 87.10 24.84 -38.91
C VAL A 81 88.62 24.69 -38.97
N ASN A 82 89.11 23.46 -38.86
CA ASN A 82 90.51 23.13 -39.05
C ASN A 82 90.68 22.58 -40.47
N VAL A 83 91.34 23.34 -41.33
CA VAL A 83 91.63 22.94 -42.71
C VAL A 83 93.07 22.46 -42.77
N THR A 84 93.29 21.27 -43.33
CA THR A 84 94.62 20.75 -43.63
C THR A 84 94.67 20.39 -45.10
N VAL A 85 95.59 21.01 -45.84
CA VAL A 85 95.82 20.70 -47.26
C VAL A 85 97.15 19.98 -47.37
N SER A 86 97.14 18.77 -47.92
CA SER A 86 98.33 17.93 -48.10
C SER A 86 98.45 17.44 -49.54
N THR A 87 99.68 17.35 -50.06
CA THR A 87 99.95 16.65 -51.34
C THR A 87 99.79 15.15 -51.20
N GLU A 88 99.67 14.41 -52.31
CA GLU A 88 99.63 12.93 -52.29
C GLU A 88 100.86 12.30 -51.59
N ASN A 89 102.00 13.01 -51.59
CA ASN A 89 103.24 12.63 -50.91
C ASN A 89 103.26 12.97 -49.40
N GLY A 90 102.16 13.49 -48.85
CA GLY A 90 102.02 13.81 -47.42
C GLY A 90 102.68 15.13 -47.00
N GLN A 91 103.10 15.97 -47.95
CA GLN A 91 103.64 17.29 -47.64
C GLN A 91 102.49 18.25 -47.30
N ILE A 92 102.54 18.87 -46.11
CA ILE A 92 101.52 19.81 -45.65
C ILE A 92 101.76 21.17 -46.31
N VAL A 93 100.81 21.61 -47.12
CA VAL A 93 100.84 22.91 -47.81
C VAL A 93 100.15 24.00 -46.97
N TYR A 94 99.16 23.62 -46.15
CA TYR A 94 98.47 24.50 -45.21
C TYR A 94 98.14 23.76 -43.90
N PRO A 95 98.32 24.38 -42.71
CA PRO A 95 98.75 25.77 -42.49
C PRO A 95 100.27 25.98 -42.58
N ALA A 96 100.71 27.12 -43.09
CA ALA A 96 102.10 27.43 -43.45
C ALA A 96 103.08 27.58 -42.27
N TYR A 97 102.75 27.14 -41.05
CA TYR A 97 103.64 27.19 -39.88
C TYR A 97 104.97 26.48 -40.11
N VAL A 98 105.00 25.49 -41.01
CA VAL A 98 106.22 24.75 -41.37
C VAL A 98 107.09 25.50 -42.39
N ALA A 99 106.51 26.40 -43.19
CA ALA A 99 107.25 27.18 -44.19
C ALA A 99 108.03 28.36 -43.58
N LYS A 100 107.72 28.79 -42.35
CA LYS A 100 108.50 29.82 -41.63
C LYS A 100 109.92 29.38 -41.28
N ALA A 101 110.24 28.09 -41.37
CA ALA A 101 111.63 27.64 -41.28
C ALA A 101 112.49 28.07 -42.49
N HIS A 102 111.89 28.53 -43.59
CA HIS A 102 112.58 28.98 -44.81
C HIS A 102 112.53 30.51 -45.01
N GLU A 103 112.05 31.28 -44.03
CA GLU A 103 111.99 32.75 -44.09
C GLU A 103 113.36 33.46 -44.07
N ASN A 104 114.49 32.73 -43.97
CA ASN A 104 115.83 33.32 -44.04
C ASN A 104 116.49 33.30 -45.42
N THR A 105 115.77 32.95 -46.49
CA THR A 105 116.30 32.98 -47.88
C THR A 105 115.31 33.64 -48.83
N ILE A 106 114.90 34.87 -48.51
CA ILE A 106 114.38 35.78 -49.52
C ILE A 106 115.56 36.66 -49.96
N THR A 107 116.37 36.12 -50.85
CA THR A 107 117.29 36.92 -51.67
C THR A 107 117.27 36.30 -53.06
N GLU A 108 116.60 37.00 -53.98
CA GLU A 108 116.58 36.76 -55.43
C GLU A 108 116.29 35.31 -55.88
N SER A 109 115.03 34.89 -55.78
CA SER A 109 114.56 33.67 -56.44
C SER A 109 113.95 34.02 -57.81
N ASP A 110 114.47 33.38 -58.86
CA ASP A 110 114.01 33.49 -60.24
C ASP A 110 112.51 33.11 -60.36
N PRO A 111 111.64 33.97 -60.90
CA PRO A 111 110.20 33.69 -61.07
C PRO A 111 109.90 32.36 -61.77
N MET A 112 110.80 31.94 -62.67
CA MET A 112 110.67 30.65 -63.37
C MET A 112 110.78 29.44 -62.44
N ARG A 113 111.60 29.53 -61.37
CA ARG A 113 111.76 28.46 -60.39
C ARG A 113 110.54 28.33 -59.48
N ILE A 114 109.97 29.47 -59.08
CA ILE A 114 108.73 29.52 -58.27
C ILE A 114 107.57 28.93 -59.07
N ALA A 115 107.45 29.29 -60.35
CA ALA A 115 106.43 28.72 -61.23
C ALA A 115 106.59 27.21 -61.44
N ALA A 116 107.81 26.71 -61.60
CA ALA A 116 108.09 25.28 -61.73
C ALA A 116 107.77 24.49 -60.44
N GLU A 117 108.10 25.06 -59.27
CA GLU A 117 107.75 24.48 -57.97
C GLU A 117 106.24 24.44 -57.76
N ASN A 118 105.53 25.54 -58.03
CA ASN A 118 104.07 25.61 -58.02
C ASN A 118 103.43 24.56 -58.95
N TYR A 119 103.97 24.40 -60.17
CA TYR A 119 103.49 23.41 -61.14
C TYR A 119 103.67 21.97 -60.65
N SER A 120 104.83 21.67 -60.05
CA SER A 120 105.09 20.33 -59.50
C SER A 120 104.11 19.95 -58.39
N ILE A 121 103.81 20.88 -57.48
CA ILE A 121 102.88 20.66 -56.37
C ILE A 121 101.43 20.51 -56.88
N LEU A 122 101.05 21.24 -57.93
CA LEU A 122 99.72 21.11 -58.55
C LEU A 122 99.57 19.78 -59.31
N GLN A 123 100.62 19.31 -59.98
CA GLN A 123 100.61 18.04 -60.72
C GLN A 123 100.53 16.81 -59.80
N GLU A 124 101.07 16.90 -58.59
CA GLU A 124 100.99 15.86 -57.56
C GLU A 124 99.57 15.67 -56.99
N GLY A 125 98.65 16.60 -57.23
CA GLY A 125 97.31 16.55 -56.68
C GLY A 125 97.28 16.94 -55.19
N LEU A 126 96.23 17.67 -54.81
CA LEU A 126 96.05 18.15 -53.44
C LEU A 126 94.83 17.49 -52.81
N ASN A 127 95.05 16.91 -51.64
CA ASN A 127 94.00 16.33 -50.82
C ASN A 127 93.64 17.30 -49.70
N VAL A 128 92.40 17.76 -49.69
CA VAL A 128 91.88 18.70 -48.70
C VAL A 128 91.13 17.93 -47.62
N LYS A 129 91.60 18.02 -46.37
CA LYS A 129 90.89 17.51 -45.19
C LYS A 129 90.36 18.67 -44.37
N VAL A 130 89.06 18.63 -44.07
CA VAL A 130 88.38 19.66 -43.29
C VAL A 130 87.71 19.03 -42.07
N ASP A 131 88.29 19.28 -40.91
CA ASP A 131 87.73 18.87 -39.63
C ASP A 131 87.01 20.06 -38.99
N VAL A 132 85.70 19.92 -38.81
CA VAL A 132 84.87 20.94 -38.17
C VAL A 132 84.54 20.48 -36.76
N THR A 133 84.98 21.24 -35.76
CA THR A 133 84.66 20.99 -34.36
C THR A 133 83.76 22.09 -33.82
N LEU A 134 82.62 21.72 -33.25
CA LEU A 134 81.76 22.66 -32.54
C LEU A 134 82.21 22.73 -31.08
N GLN A 135 82.66 23.90 -30.63
CA GLN A 135 82.99 24.06 -29.22
C GLN A 135 81.74 23.88 -28.36
N HIS A 136 81.82 23.03 -27.34
CA HIS A 136 80.67 22.69 -26.51
C HIS A 136 80.13 23.87 -25.68
N ASN A 137 80.88 24.98 -25.61
CA ASN A 137 80.47 26.24 -24.97
C ASN A 137 80.19 27.36 -25.99
N ALA A 138 80.07 27.03 -27.27
CA ALA A 138 79.70 27.97 -28.30
C ALA A 138 78.24 28.46 -28.11
N PRO A 139 77.92 29.71 -28.49
CA PRO A 139 76.55 30.24 -28.38
C PRO A 139 75.55 29.38 -29.15
N LEU A 140 75.94 28.83 -30.31
CA LEU A 140 75.10 27.91 -31.09
C LEU A 140 74.78 26.61 -30.32
N SER A 141 75.80 26.04 -29.68
CA SER A 141 75.70 24.81 -28.88
C SER A 141 74.77 24.99 -27.68
N ASN A 142 74.97 26.08 -26.92
CA ASN A 142 74.15 26.42 -25.76
C ASN A 142 72.69 26.75 -26.16
N LEU A 143 72.49 27.40 -27.30
CA LEU A 143 71.15 27.69 -27.83
C LEU A 143 70.42 26.40 -28.22
N MET A 144 71.09 25.47 -28.90
CA MET A 144 70.50 24.15 -29.20
C MET A 144 70.13 23.38 -27.95
N LEU A 145 71.03 23.30 -26.96
CA LEU A 145 70.76 22.62 -25.69
C LEU A 145 69.57 23.27 -24.95
N GLY A 146 69.55 24.59 -24.85
CA GLY A 146 68.46 25.35 -24.24
C GLY A 146 67.12 25.12 -24.96
N GLY A 147 67.14 25.10 -26.30
CA GLY A 147 65.96 24.83 -27.12
C GLY A 147 65.38 23.43 -26.87
N TYR A 148 66.23 22.40 -26.83
CA TYR A 148 65.80 21.04 -26.50
C TYR A 148 65.24 20.97 -25.08
N CYS A 149 65.98 21.46 -24.07
CA CYS A 149 65.50 21.50 -22.69
C CYS A 149 64.13 22.19 -22.57
N PHE A 150 63.92 23.30 -23.28
CA PHE A 150 62.66 24.02 -23.28
C PHE A 150 61.50 23.21 -23.89
N ILE A 151 61.72 22.55 -25.03
CA ILE A 151 60.71 21.70 -25.68
C ILE A 151 60.30 20.54 -24.77
N PHE A 152 61.27 19.88 -24.14
CA PHE A 152 60.99 18.78 -23.21
C PHE A 152 60.29 19.26 -21.94
N LEU A 153 60.67 20.42 -21.39
CA LEU A 153 59.97 21.03 -20.25
C LEU A 153 58.51 21.38 -20.58
N LEU A 154 58.25 21.93 -21.78
CA LEU A 154 56.89 22.18 -22.24
C LEU A 154 56.08 20.89 -22.34
N GLY A 155 56.65 19.84 -22.94
CA GLY A 155 56.01 18.52 -23.02
C GLY A 155 55.62 17.97 -21.64
N LEU A 156 56.53 18.07 -20.67
CA LEU A 156 56.28 17.66 -19.29
C LEU A 156 55.17 18.50 -18.63
N TYR A 157 55.19 19.82 -18.83
CA TYR A 157 54.17 20.73 -18.31
C TYR A 157 52.77 20.38 -18.85
N PHE A 158 52.64 20.15 -20.15
CA PHE A 158 51.37 19.73 -20.76
C PHE A 158 50.92 18.37 -20.23
N TYR A 159 51.82 17.39 -20.13
CA TYR A 159 51.51 16.08 -19.57
C TYR A 159 51.00 16.18 -18.13
N TYR A 160 51.71 16.93 -17.27
CA TYR A 160 51.31 17.16 -15.88
C TYR A 160 49.93 17.81 -15.78
N ARG A 161 49.70 18.89 -16.54
CA ARG A 161 48.40 19.59 -16.56
C ARG A 161 47.25 18.67 -16.97
N THR A 162 47.51 17.76 -17.91
CA THR A 162 46.52 16.78 -18.38
C THR A 162 46.25 15.71 -17.34
N GLY A 163 47.28 15.22 -16.64
CA GLY A 163 47.17 14.24 -15.56
C GLY A 163 46.35 14.77 -14.37
N VAL A 164 46.61 16.00 -13.93
CA VAL A 164 45.87 16.63 -12.82
C VAL A 164 44.39 16.79 -13.15
N ARG A 165 44.06 17.19 -14.39
CA ARG A 165 42.65 17.31 -14.83
C ARG A 165 41.91 15.97 -14.77
N LYS A 166 42.52 14.87 -15.24
CA LYS A 166 41.85 13.55 -15.19
C LYS A 166 41.59 13.11 -13.75
N PHE A 167 42.58 13.26 -12.88
CA PHE A 167 42.44 12.86 -11.48
C PHE A 167 41.37 13.67 -10.74
N THR A 168 41.33 15.00 -10.92
CA THR A 168 40.29 15.83 -10.29
C THR A 168 38.87 15.43 -10.74
N ILE A 169 38.71 14.95 -11.97
CA ILE A 169 37.44 14.40 -12.46
C ILE A 169 37.12 13.07 -11.78
N GLU A 170 38.09 12.16 -11.67
CA GLU A 170 37.93 10.87 -10.99
C GLU A 170 37.61 11.04 -9.50
N GLU A 171 38.32 11.92 -8.81
CA GLU A 171 38.08 12.22 -7.40
C GLU A 171 36.67 12.81 -7.19
N ARG A 172 36.21 13.69 -8.09
CA ARG A 172 34.82 14.20 -8.07
C ARG A 172 33.80 13.08 -8.29
N ARG A 173 34.07 12.12 -9.19
CA ARG A 173 33.18 10.96 -9.39
C ARG A 173 33.14 10.09 -8.15
N GLN A 174 34.28 9.78 -7.55
CA GLN A 174 34.36 9.01 -6.31
C GLN A 174 33.62 9.70 -5.16
N ARG A 175 33.82 11.01 -4.98
CA ARG A 175 33.08 11.79 -3.98
C ARG A 175 31.57 11.74 -4.24
N LYS A 176 31.11 11.91 -5.47
CA LYS A 176 29.68 11.76 -5.82
C LYS A 176 29.14 10.37 -5.49
N HIS A 177 29.91 9.31 -5.72
CA HIS A 177 29.50 7.96 -5.35
C HIS A 177 29.37 7.82 -3.83
N ILE A 178 30.32 8.36 -3.06
CA ILE A 178 30.26 8.36 -1.59
C ILE A 178 29.03 9.16 -1.11
N ASP A 179 28.80 10.36 -1.64
CA ASP A 179 27.65 11.20 -1.29
C ASP A 179 26.32 10.49 -1.58
N ASN A 180 26.22 9.82 -2.74
CA ASN A 180 25.05 9.02 -3.10
C ASN A 180 24.85 7.84 -2.14
N LEU A 181 25.92 7.14 -1.74
CA LEU A 181 25.85 6.04 -0.78
C LEU A 181 25.39 6.53 0.60
N ILE A 182 25.91 7.65 1.07
CA ILE A 182 25.48 8.28 2.34
C ILE A 182 24.00 8.67 2.27
N ALA A 183 23.56 9.24 1.15
CA ALA A 183 22.14 9.59 0.96
C ALA A 183 21.24 8.34 0.96
N MET A 184 21.67 7.25 0.33
CA MET A 184 20.95 5.97 0.35
C MET A 184 20.88 5.38 1.76
N GLU A 185 21.99 5.36 2.50
CA GLU A 185 22.06 4.89 3.88
C GLU A 185 21.11 5.69 4.78
N LYS A 186 21.10 7.01 4.66
CA LYS A 186 20.20 7.89 5.41
C LYS A 186 18.72 7.59 5.10
N SER A 187 18.38 7.41 3.83
CA SER A 187 17.01 7.04 3.42
C SER A 187 16.59 5.67 3.96
N GLN A 188 17.49 4.68 3.93
CA GLN A 188 17.25 3.35 4.48
C GLN A 188 17.07 3.39 5.99
N SER A 189 17.91 4.14 6.71
CA SER A 189 17.80 4.35 8.15
C SER A 189 16.45 5.00 8.52
N GLN A 190 16.02 6.03 7.79
CA GLN A 190 14.70 6.63 7.97
C GLN A 190 13.56 5.63 7.75
N LYS A 191 13.65 4.78 6.71
CA LYS A 191 12.66 3.71 6.48
C LYS A 191 12.62 2.74 7.65
N LEU A 192 13.77 2.32 8.19
CA LEU A 192 13.83 1.43 9.35
C LEU A 192 13.16 2.05 10.58
N ILE A 193 13.37 3.34 10.82
CA ILE A 193 12.70 4.07 11.91
C ILE A 193 11.18 4.07 11.70
N SER A 194 10.70 4.38 10.49
CA SER A 194 9.26 4.35 10.21
C SER A 194 8.66 2.94 10.32
N LEU A 195 9.39 1.90 9.90
CA LEU A 195 8.94 0.51 10.05
C LEU A 195 8.87 0.11 11.53
N ALA A 196 9.82 0.56 12.36
CA ALA A 196 9.80 0.31 13.79
C ALA A 196 8.58 0.98 14.45
N GLN A 197 8.28 2.23 14.09
CA GLN A 197 7.08 2.94 14.55
C GLN A 197 5.79 2.22 14.13
N ASN A 198 5.66 1.86 12.85
CA ASN A 198 4.49 1.12 12.36
C ASN A 198 4.33 -0.23 13.07
N ARG A 199 5.43 -0.92 13.37
CA ARG A 199 5.39 -2.18 14.13
C ARG A 199 4.86 -1.97 15.54
N GLU A 200 5.26 -0.89 16.21
CA GLU A 200 4.78 -0.55 17.55
C GLU A 200 3.29 -0.17 17.54
N GLU A 201 2.86 0.64 16.56
CA GLU A 201 1.46 0.99 16.35
C GLU A 201 0.59 -0.25 16.10
N LEU A 202 1.00 -1.13 15.18
CA LEU A 202 0.29 -2.38 14.89
C LEU A 202 0.25 -3.31 16.11
N ALA A 203 1.33 -3.40 16.89
CA ALA A 203 1.33 -4.19 18.12
C ALA A 203 0.34 -3.62 19.14
N HIS A 204 0.23 -2.30 19.24
CA HIS A 204 -0.76 -1.64 20.09
C HIS A 204 -2.20 -1.89 19.60
N GLU A 205 -2.45 -1.79 18.30
CA GLU A 205 -3.76 -2.11 17.71
C GLU A 205 -4.16 -3.56 17.95
N ILE A 206 -3.26 -4.52 17.70
CA ILE A 206 -3.49 -5.94 17.99
C ILE A 206 -3.89 -6.14 19.45
N LYS A 207 -3.17 -5.51 20.38
CA LYS A 207 -3.47 -5.61 21.82
C LYS A 207 -4.85 -5.00 22.16
N LYS A 208 -5.19 -3.87 21.54
CA LYS A 208 -6.51 -3.24 21.71
C LYS A 208 -7.63 -4.13 21.18
N THR A 209 -7.47 -4.69 19.99
CA THR A 209 -8.46 -5.59 19.37
C THR A 209 -8.62 -6.88 20.17
N GLN A 210 -7.52 -7.47 20.67
CA GLN A 210 -7.57 -8.63 21.56
C GLN A 210 -8.38 -8.32 22.83
N LYS A 211 -8.13 -7.17 23.46
CA LYS A 211 -8.88 -6.75 24.64
C LYS A 211 -10.36 -6.56 24.34
N GLN A 212 -10.70 -5.92 23.22
CA GLN A 212 -12.10 -5.75 22.79
C GLN A 212 -12.78 -7.10 22.53
N LEU A 213 -12.06 -8.07 21.95
CA LEU A 213 -12.56 -9.41 21.73
C LEU A 213 -12.81 -10.14 23.06
N GLU A 214 -11.90 -10.04 24.02
CA GLU A 214 -12.07 -10.62 25.37
C GLU A 214 -13.26 -10.00 26.09
N ASP A 215 -13.38 -8.67 26.08
CA ASP A 215 -14.51 -7.96 26.69
C ASP A 215 -15.84 -8.35 26.03
N ALA A 216 -15.86 -8.52 24.70
CA ALA A 216 -17.05 -8.96 23.98
C ALA A 216 -17.42 -10.42 24.29
N LYS A 217 -16.43 -11.32 24.37
CA LYS A 217 -16.64 -12.72 24.80
C LYS A 217 -17.19 -12.78 26.22
N PHE A 218 -16.64 -11.99 27.13
CA PHE A 218 -17.10 -11.93 28.51
C PHE A 218 -18.55 -11.44 28.60
N LYS A 219 -18.90 -10.37 27.87
CA LYS A 219 -20.29 -9.88 27.80
C LYS A 219 -21.24 -10.89 27.17
N ALA A 220 -20.80 -11.58 26.11
CA ALA A 220 -21.59 -12.63 25.48
C ALA A 220 -21.85 -13.78 26.46
N GLY A 221 -20.84 -14.21 27.23
CA GLY A 221 -20.99 -15.22 28.28
C GLY A 221 -21.98 -14.80 29.35
N ILE A 222 -21.88 -13.57 29.88
CA ILE A 222 -22.87 -13.05 30.86
C ILE A 222 -24.29 -13.04 30.27
N ASN A 223 -24.45 -12.63 29.02
CA ASN A 223 -25.77 -12.61 28.37
C ASN A 223 -26.30 -14.03 28.15
N GLU A 224 -25.45 -14.97 27.74
CA GLU A 224 -25.80 -16.38 27.59
C GLU A 224 -26.24 -16.99 28.92
N ASP A 225 -25.49 -16.76 30.00
CA ASP A 225 -25.84 -17.21 31.35
C ASP A 225 -27.19 -16.62 31.81
N ASN A 226 -27.43 -15.32 31.57
CA ASN A 226 -28.70 -14.69 31.88
C ASN A 226 -29.87 -15.28 31.07
N PHE A 227 -29.66 -15.56 29.78
CA PHE A 227 -30.68 -16.20 28.95
C PHE A 227 -30.95 -17.64 29.39
N ILE A 228 -29.92 -18.39 29.79
CA ILE A 228 -30.08 -19.73 30.35
C ILE A 228 -30.91 -19.66 31.64
N GLU A 229 -30.64 -18.71 32.53
CA GLU A 229 -31.42 -18.52 33.76
C GLU A 229 -32.89 -18.16 33.45
N GLU A 230 -33.15 -17.32 32.45
CA GLU A 230 -34.51 -17.00 32.00
C GLU A 230 -35.23 -18.22 31.40
N ILE A 231 -34.53 -19.02 30.58
CA ILE A 231 -35.07 -20.26 30.01
C ILE A 231 -35.47 -21.23 31.14
N VAL A 232 -34.61 -21.44 32.14
CA VAL A 232 -34.91 -22.30 33.29
C VAL A 232 -36.16 -21.81 34.03
N LYS A 233 -36.27 -20.50 34.30
CA LYS A 233 -37.47 -19.91 34.93
C LYS A 233 -38.74 -20.09 34.10
N LEU A 234 -38.62 -20.02 32.76
CA LEU A 234 -39.74 -20.25 31.86
C LEU A 234 -40.13 -21.74 31.81
N GLU A 235 -39.17 -22.65 31.82
CA GLU A 235 -39.41 -24.10 31.92
C GLU A 235 -40.10 -24.47 33.24
N GLU A 236 -39.69 -23.89 34.36
CA GLU A 236 -40.36 -24.01 35.66
C GLU A 236 -41.82 -23.53 35.59
N LYS A 237 -42.06 -22.34 35.02
CA LYS A 237 -43.44 -21.83 34.84
C LYS A 237 -44.28 -22.70 33.90
N ILE A 238 -43.70 -23.26 32.85
CA ILE A 238 -44.41 -24.16 31.94
C ILE A 238 -44.79 -25.44 32.68
N THR A 239 -43.87 -26.02 33.43
CA THR A 239 -44.13 -27.24 34.20
C THR A 239 -45.19 -27.02 35.28
N GLU A 240 -45.13 -25.91 36.01
CA GLU A 240 -46.20 -25.50 36.95
C GLU A 240 -47.55 -25.35 36.25
N ASN A 241 -47.59 -24.67 35.10
CA ASN A 241 -48.83 -24.51 34.33
C ASN A 241 -49.39 -25.85 33.82
N VAL A 242 -48.52 -26.77 33.39
CA VAL A 242 -48.94 -28.12 32.95
C VAL A 242 -49.54 -28.90 34.13
N VAL A 243 -48.93 -28.83 35.31
CA VAL A 243 -49.48 -29.44 36.53
C VAL A 243 -50.86 -28.85 36.84
N PHE A 244 -50.98 -27.52 36.83
CA PHE A 244 -52.26 -26.84 37.07
C PHE A 244 -53.34 -27.20 36.04
N GLN A 245 -52.98 -27.31 34.75
CA GLN A 245 -53.90 -27.75 33.70
C GLN A 245 -54.36 -29.20 33.92
N ASN A 246 -53.46 -30.09 34.32
CA ASN A 246 -53.81 -31.48 34.62
C ASN A 246 -54.77 -31.57 35.81
N GLU A 247 -54.55 -30.78 36.87
CA GLU A 247 -55.46 -30.71 38.02
C GLU A 247 -56.84 -30.17 37.61
N LEU A 248 -56.88 -29.12 36.79
CA LEU A 248 -58.12 -28.59 36.25
C LEU A 248 -58.86 -29.63 35.40
N GLN A 249 -58.14 -30.37 34.56
CA GLN A 249 -58.71 -31.42 33.72
C GLN A 249 -59.28 -32.55 34.58
N GLU A 250 -58.57 -32.98 35.61
CA GLU A 250 -59.05 -34.00 36.56
C GLU A 250 -60.30 -33.50 37.30
N ASN A 251 -60.33 -32.23 37.68
CA ASN A 251 -61.50 -31.61 38.30
C ASN A 251 -62.69 -31.52 37.33
N ILE A 252 -62.46 -31.18 36.06
CA ILE A 252 -63.49 -31.18 35.02
C ILE A 252 -64.05 -32.60 34.84
N GLU A 253 -63.20 -33.62 34.78
CA GLU A 253 -63.65 -35.02 34.67
C GLU A 253 -64.46 -35.45 35.90
N LYS A 254 -64.03 -35.08 37.12
CA LYS A 254 -64.79 -35.35 38.36
C LYS A 254 -66.17 -34.66 38.33
N LEU A 255 -66.21 -33.40 37.90
CA LEU A 255 -67.45 -32.63 37.78
C LEU A 255 -68.37 -33.20 36.68
N GLN A 256 -67.82 -33.60 35.53
CA GLN A 256 -68.58 -34.25 34.46
C GLN A 256 -69.20 -35.57 34.94
N LYS A 257 -68.43 -36.44 35.60
CA LYS A 257 -68.95 -37.66 36.22
C LYS A 257 -70.06 -37.37 37.23
N ARG A 258 -69.91 -36.30 38.01
CA ARG A 258 -70.94 -35.87 38.98
C ARG A 258 -72.21 -35.38 38.28
N ILE A 259 -72.08 -34.61 37.19
CA ILE A 259 -73.20 -34.15 36.38
C ILE A 259 -73.91 -35.34 35.74
N GLU A 260 -73.18 -36.29 35.16
CA GLU A 260 -73.74 -37.49 34.54
C GLU A 260 -74.56 -38.31 35.55
N PHE A 261 -74.05 -38.47 36.77
CA PHE A 261 -74.79 -39.10 37.88
C PHE A 261 -76.10 -38.36 38.18
N PHE A 262 -76.05 -37.02 38.32
CA PHE A 262 -77.25 -36.22 38.56
C PHE A 262 -78.23 -36.19 37.37
N GLU A 263 -77.75 -36.29 36.13
CA GLU A 263 -78.58 -36.37 34.94
C GLU A 263 -79.29 -37.73 34.82
N GLN A 264 -78.62 -38.83 35.16
CA GLN A 264 -79.25 -40.14 35.24
C GLN A 264 -80.36 -40.16 36.29
N ASP A 265 -80.10 -39.61 37.48
CA ASP A 265 -81.10 -39.44 38.53
C ASP A 265 -82.28 -38.56 38.06
N LYS A 266 -82.02 -37.44 37.40
CA LYS A 266 -83.08 -36.58 36.83
C LYS A 266 -83.86 -37.24 35.69
N LYS A 267 -83.24 -38.08 34.86
CA LYS A 267 -83.95 -38.83 33.80
C LYS A 267 -84.92 -39.86 34.40
N LEU A 268 -84.55 -40.47 35.53
CA LEU A 268 -85.42 -41.37 36.30
C LEU A 268 -86.61 -40.62 36.95
N ASP A 269 -86.39 -39.39 37.41
CA ASP A 269 -87.47 -38.56 37.98
C ASP A 269 -88.39 -37.94 36.93
N THR A 270 -87.86 -37.47 35.80
CA THR A 270 -88.66 -36.86 34.73
C THR A 270 -89.57 -37.87 34.01
N THR A 271 -89.17 -39.14 33.91
CA THR A 271 -90.02 -40.20 33.35
C THR A 271 -91.17 -40.60 34.28
N LYS A 272 -91.02 -40.44 35.61
CA LYS A 272 -92.12 -40.57 36.59
C LYS A 272 -93.06 -39.36 36.56
N ALA A 273 -92.53 -38.14 36.61
CA ALA A 273 -93.31 -36.90 36.57
C ALA A 273 -94.16 -36.75 35.28
N GLY A 274 -93.66 -37.21 34.13
CA GLY A 274 -94.39 -37.21 32.86
C GLY A 274 -95.58 -38.18 32.80
N LYS A 275 -95.50 -39.33 33.49
CA LYS A 275 -96.61 -40.30 33.61
C LYS A 275 -97.71 -39.78 34.52
N ASP A 276 -97.35 -39.15 35.62
CA ASP A 276 -98.32 -38.59 36.57
C ASP A 276 -99.05 -37.38 35.99
N ARG A 277 -98.36 -36.50 35.23
CA ARG A 277 -99.00 -35.39 34.51
C ARG A 277 -100.09 -35.86 33.54
N LYS A 278 -99.85 -36.97 32.84
CA LYS A 278 -100.84 -37.56 31.93
C LYS A 278 -102.04 -38.18 32.68
N LYS A 279 -101.82 -38.82 33.83
CA LYS A 279 -102.90 -39.36 34.67
C LYS A 279 -103.80 -38.23 35.21
N ILE A 280 -103.20 -37.17 35.74
CA ILE A 280 -103.94 -36.04 36.29
C ILE A 280 -104.72 -35.31 35.19
N LYS A 281 -104.10 -35.04 34.03
CA LYS A 281 -104.81 -34.43 32.89
C LYS A 281 -106.02 -35.26 32.44
N LYS A 282 -105.92 -36.59 32.44
CA LYS A 282 -107.06 -37.49 32.17
C LYS A 282 -108.14 -37.42 33.26
N LYS A 283 -107.77 -37.45 34.55
CA LYS A 283 -108.69 -37.35 35.69
C LYS A 283 -109.53 -36.06 35.62
N PHE A 284 -108.88 -34.90 35.44
CA PHE A 284 -109.55 -33.60 35.37
C PHE A 284 -110.46 -33.48 34.14
N SER A 285 -110.06 -34.04 32.99
CA SER A 285 -110.88 -34.03 31.77
C SER A 285 -112.17 -34.86 31.88
N VAL A 286 -112.19 -35.88 32.74
CA VAL A 286 -113.36 -36.76 32.94
C VAL A 286 -114.32 -36.17 33.99
N LEU A 287 -113.80 -35.66 35.10
CA LEU A 287 -114.59 -35.20 36.25
C LEU A 287 -115.20 -33.81 36.04
N TYR A 288 -114.51 -32.88 35.38
CA TYR A 288 -114.91 -31.48 35.33
C TYR A 288 -115.19 -31.02 33.90
N LYS A 289 -116.41 -31.28 33.41
CA LYS A 289 -116.82 -30.97 32.03
C LYS A 289 -117.07 -29.47 31.78
N ASN A 290 -117.29 -28.68 32.83
CA ASN A 290 -117.58 -27.24 32.73
C ASN A 290 -116.36 -26.35 32.97
N ILE A 291 -115.18 -26.96 33.20
CA ILE A 291 -113.92 -26.26 33.48
C ILE A 291 -112.89 -26.52 32.39
N ILE A 292 -112.17 -25.47 31.99
CA ILE A 292 -111.01 -25.53 31.10
C ILE A 292 -109.77 -25.20 31.94
N ILE A 293 -108.77 -26.08 31.93
CA ILE A 293 -107.57 -25.92 32.76
C ILE A 293 -106.37 -25.66 31.85
N HIS A 294 -105.64 -24.57 32.11
CA HIS A 294 -104.44 -24.21 31.38
C HIS A 294 -103.24 -25.10 31.77
N ASN A 295 -102.28 -25.33 30.84
CA ASN A 295 -101.12 -26.18 31.09
C ASN A 295 -100.30 -25.75 32.32
N ARG A 296 -100.20 -24.43 32.55
CA ARG A 296 -99.53 -23.84 33.72
C ARG A 296 -100.21 -24.22 35.04
N ALA A 297 -101.53 -24.33 35.06
CA ALA A 297 -102.28 -24.74 36.25
C ALA A 297 -102.05 -26.22 36.60
N PHE A 298 -101.83 -27.11 35.62
CA PHE A 298 -101.45 -28.50 35.88
C PHE A 298 -100.07 -28.61 36.53
N ASP A 299 -99.11 -27.80 36.07
CA ASP A 299 -97.75 -27.79 36.62
C ASP A 299 -97.74 -27.22 38.04
N GLY A 300 -98.55 -26.18 38.25
CA GLY A 300 -98.81 -25.61 39.58
C GLY A 300 -99.45 -26.61 40.54
N PHE A 301 -100.46 -27.36 40.09
CA PHE A 301 -101.15 -28.38 40.88
C PHE A 301 -100.20 -29.52 41.33
N MET A 302 -99.31 -29.97 40.45
CA MET A 302 -98.32 -31.01 40.76
C MET A 302 -97.28 -30.59 41.80
N THR A 303 -97.03 -29.29 41.91
CA THR A 303 -96.02 -28.74 42.84
C THR A 303 -96.62 -28.53 44.24
N LEU A 304 -97.92 -28.71 44.41
CA LEU A 304 -98.60 -28.62 45.71
C LEU A 304 -98.39 -29.91 46.52
N SER A 305 -98.33 -29.79 47.84
CA SER A 305 -98.41 -30.94 48.75
C SER A 305 -99.80 -31.59 48.71
N ASP A 306 -99.91 -32.87 49.06
CA ASP A 306 -101.15 -33.65 48.97
C ASP A 306 -102.35 -32.96 49.67
N ASP A 307 -102.14 -32.40 50.86
CA ASP A 307 -103.17 -31.65 51.61
C ASP A 307 -103.70 -30.41 50.85
N LEU A 308 -102.81 -29.74 50.11
CA LEU A 308 -103.15 -28.57 49.29
C LEU A 308 -103.83 -28.98 47.99
N GLN A 309 -103.44 -30.13 47.41
CA GLN A 309 -104.09 -30.68 46.22
C GLN A 309 -105.54 -31.04 46.49
N ILE A 310 -105.84 -31.71 47.61
CA ILE A 310 -107.20 -32.10 47.99
C ILE A 310 -108.09 -30.86 48.13
N LYS A 311 -107.63 -29.83 48.85
CA LYS A 311 -108.38 -28.58 49.05
C LYS A 311 -108.51 -27.76 47.76
N CYS A 312 -107.52 -27.85 46.87
CA CYS A 312 -107.60 -27.24 45.55
C CYS A 312 -108.67 -27.95 44.68
N GLU A 313 -108.69 -29.28 44.69
CA GLU A 313 -109.66 -30.09 43.97
C GLU A 313 -111.10 -29.86 44.46
N GLU A 314 -111.30 -29.67 45.77
CA GLU A 314 -112.59 -29.27 46.36
C GLU A 314 -113.11 -27.95 45.76
N ILE A 315 -112.25 -26.94 45.64
CA ILE A 315 -112.64 -25.66 45.04
C ILE A 315 -112.93 -25.78 43.55
N ILE A 316 -112.15 -26.58 42.82
CA ILE A 316 -112.41 -26.87 41.41
C ILE A 316 -113.76 -27.58 41.26
N HIS A 317 -114.10 -28.49 42.18
CA HIS A 317 -115.38 -29.15 42.21
C HIS A 317 -116.54 -28.18 42.46
N HIS A 318 -116.40 -27.26 43.41
CA HIS A 318 -117.39 -26.20 43.64
C HIS A 318 -117.54 -25.27 42.43
N LEU A 319 -116.42 -24.86 41.80
CA LEU A 319 -116.44 -24.07 40.57
C LEU A 319 -117.18 -24.79 39.43
N ASN A 320 -117.05 -26.12 39.31
CA ASN A 320 -117.69 -26.90 38.24
C ASN A 320 -119.22 -27.03 38.42
N HIS A 321 -119.70 -27.06 39.66
CA HIS A 321 -121.12 -27.20 40.00
C HIS A 321 -121.83 -25.84 40.07
N ASP A 322 -121.34 -24.92 40.89
CA ASP A 322 -121.88 -23.57 40.99
C ASP A 322 -120.78 -22.55 41.36
N SER A 323 -120.45 -21.70 40.38
CA SER A 323 -119.45 -20.64 40.52
C SER A 323 -119.76 -19.61 41.63
N ARG A 324 -121.01 -19.50 42.08
CA ARG A 324 -121.42 -18.52 43.11
C ARG A 324 -121.11 -18.96 44.53
N GLN A 325 -120.83 -20.25 44.75
CA GLN A 325 -120.54 -20.79 46.07
C GLN A 325 -119.10 -20.54 46.54
N VAL A 326 -118.21 -20.11 45.62
CA VAL A 326 -116.79 -19.93 45.91
C VAL A 326 -116.50 -18.50 46.36
N GLN A 327 -115.94 -18.34 47.56
CA GLN A 327 -115.57 -17.03 48.11
C GLN A 327 -114.35 -16.45 47.37
N VAL A 328 -114.59 -15.43 46.55
CA VAL A 328 -113.55 -14.71 45.80
C VAL A 328 -112.90 -13.67 46.71
N LYS A 329 -111.57 -13.73 46.87
CA LYS A 329 -110.85 -12.77 47.72
C LYS A 329 -110.76 -11.38 47.07
N ARG A 330 -110.35 -11.34 45.80
CA ARG A 330 -110.20 -10.09 45.03
C ARG A 330 -110.22 -10.35 43.53
N LYS A 331 -110.54 -9.32 42.76
CA LYS A 331 -110.36 -9.28 41.30
C LYS A 331 -108.95 -8.79 40.99
N VAL A 332 -108.23 -9.52 40.15
CA VAL A 332 -106.89 -9.18 39.68
C VAL A 332 -107.01 -8.71 38.24
N PHE A 333 -106.55 -7.49 37.98
CA PHE A 333 -106.53 -6.89 36.65
C PHE A 333 -105.12 -6.98 36.08
N SER A 334 -105.00 -7.51 34.87
CA SER A 334 -103.74 -7.45 34.11
C SER A 334 -103.53 -6.02 33.60
N LYS A 335 -102.28 -5.56 33.56
CA LYS A 335 -101.92 -4.23 33.04
C LYS A 335 -102.05 -4.14 31.51
N LYS A 336 -102.06 -5.26 30.79
CA LYS A 336 -102.04 -5.31 29.32
C LYS A 336 -103.33 -5.85 28.70
N SER A 337 -104.08 -6.71 29.38
CA SER A 337 -105.35 -7.27 28.88
C SER A 337 -106.51 -6.89 29.80
N ARG A 338 -107.63 -6.37 29.27
CA ARG A 338 -108.85 -5.98 30.03
C ARG A 338 -109.63 -7.19 30.61
N VAL A 339 -108.96 -8.31 30.83
CA VAL A 339 -109.58 -9.56 31.27
C VAL A 339 -109.69 -9.56 32.79
N THR A 340 -110.89 -9.77 33.31
CA THR A 340 -111.11 -9.88 34.77
C THR A 340 -110.74 -11.29 35.22
N VAL A 341 -109.63 -11.42 35.97
CA VAL A 341 -109.23 -12.68 36.61
C VAL A 341 -109.62 -12.63 38.09
N LEU A 342 -110.16 -13.72 38.61
CA LEU A 342 -110.60 -13.85 39.99
C LEU A 342 -109.60 -14.69 40.78
N GLU A 343 -109.21 -14.21 41.96
CA GLU A 343 -108.31 -14.94 42.87
C GLU A 343 -109.11 -15.58 44.01
N VAL A 344 -108.94 -16.90 44.16
CA VAL A 344 -109.48 -17.69 45.26
C VAL A 344 -108.33 -18.16 46.13
N LEU A 345 -108.53 -18.06 47.45
CA LEU A 345 -107.62 -18.64 48.41
C LEU A 345 -108.09 -20.02 48.82
N PHE A 346 -107.13 -20.91 49.03
CA PHE A 346 -107.40 -22.22 49.59
C PHE A 346 -106.34 -22.58 50.61
N ALA A 347 -106.75 -23.25 51.68
CA ALA A 347 -105.82 -23.78 52.68
C ALA A 347 -104.80 -22.75 53.23
N TYR A 348 -105.20 -21.49 53.42
CA TYR A 348 -104.40 -20.34 53.90
C TYR A 348 -103.23 -19.89 53.02
N LYS A 349 -102.53 -20.80 52.33
CA LYS A 349 -101.32 -20.53 51.55
C LYS A 349 -101.50 -20.76 50.05
N GLY A 350 -102.54 -21.47 49.63
CA GLY A 350 -102.87 -21.78 48.25
C GLY A 350 -103.64 -20.66 47.54
N ARG A 351 -103.38 -20.50 46.25
CA ARG A 351 -103.98 -19.49 45.38
C ARG A 351 -104.39 -20.10 44.06
N LEU A 352 -105.63 -19.85 43.65
CA LEU A 352 -106.17 -20.31 42.39
C LEU A 352 -106.67 -19.09 41.61
N TYR A 353 -106.22 -18.97 40.36
CA TYR A 353 -106.59 -17.90 39.46
C TYR A 353 -107.48 -18.44 38.35
N PHE A 354 -108.70 -17.92 38.24
CA PHE A 354 -109.64 -18.34 37.21
C PHE A 354 -110.35 -17.15 36.55
N ARG A 355 -110.89 -17.36 35.35
CA ARG A 355 -111.73 -16.38 34.64
C ARG A 355 -112.99 -17.06 34.09
N ASN A 356 -114.04 -16.28 33.86
CA ASN A 356 -115.26 -16.76 33.21
C ASN A 356 -115.22 -16.38 31.72
N LYS A 357 -115.35 -17.35 30.83
CA LYS A 357 -115.32 -17.16 29.37
C LYS A 357 -116.48 -17.91 28.73
N LYS A 358 -117.44 -17.18 28.15
CA LYS A 358 -118.58 -17.72 27.37
C LYS A 358 -119.31 -18.88 28.07
N GLY A 359 -119.58 -18.76 29.38
CA GLY A 359 -120.33 -19.76 30.15
C GLY A 359 -119.51 -20.95 30.66
N LYS A 360 -118.18 -20.97 30.45
CA LYS A 360 -117.25 -21.94 31.05
C LYS A 360 -116.21 -21.24 31.92
N ILE A 361 -115.77 -21.94 32.96
CA ILE A 361 -114.74 -21.45 33.88
C ILE A 361 -113.38 -21.90 33.39
N GLU A 362 -112.43 -20.98 33.29
CA GLU A 362 -111.07 -21.26 32.85
C GLU A 362 -110.08 -21.03 34.00
N ILE A 363 -109.38 -22.07 34.42
CA ILE A 363 -108.35 -22.02 35.46
C ILE A 363 -107.00 -21.77 34.79
N LEU A 364 -106.35 -20.67 35.15
CA LEU A 364 -105.15 -20.17 34.48
C LEU A 364 -103.86 -20.57 35.20
N SER A 365 -103.81 -20.40 36.52
CA SER A 365 -102.70 -20.85 37.35
C SER A 365 -103.19 -21.29 38.73
N ILE A 366 -102.47 -22.26 39.30
CA ILE A 366 -102.65 -22.77 40.66
C ILE A 366 -101.28 -22.68 41.31
N GLY A 367 -101.20 -22.14 42.53
CA GLY A 367 -99.92 -21.94 43.17
C GLY A 367 -100.03 -21.70 44.67
N THR A 368 -98.91 -21.32 45.28
CA THR A 368 -98.83 -20.94 46.68
C THR A 368 -98.45 -19.45 46.80
N LYS A 369 -98.44 -18.92 48.02
CA LYS A 369 -97.95 -17.56 48.29
C LYS A 369 -96.55 -17.30 47.71
N ASN A 370 -95.68 -18.31 47.64
CA ASN A 370 -94.30 -18.15 47.16
C ASN A 370 -94.23 -18.10 45.63
N SER A 371 -95.16 -18.74 44.91
CA SER A 371 -95.22 -18.69 43.44
C SER A 371 -95.98 -17.47 42.91
N GLN A 372 -96.61 -16.69 43.80
CA GLN A 372 -97.48 -15.57 43.45
C GLN A 372 -96.84 -14.58 42.46
N ALA A 373 -95.57 -14.21 42.64
CA ALA A 373 -94.90 -13.24 41.75
C ALA A 373 -94.79 -13.78 40.32
N GLY A 374 -94.43 -15.06 40.16
CA GLY A 374 -94.36 -15.72 38.86
C GLY A 374 -95.73 -15.99 38.25
N ASP A 375 -96.74 -16.30 39.07
CA ASP A 375 -98.12 -16.50 38.64
C ASP A 375 -98.74 -15.21 38.12
N LEU A 376 -98.50 -14.07 38.79
CA LEU A 376 -98.94 -12.76 38.33
C LEU A 376 -98.22 -12.33 37.04
N ALA A 377 -96.91 -12.57 36.93
CA ALA A 377 -96.17 -12.29 35.70
C ALA A 377 -96.66 -13.12 34.51
N PHE A 378 -97.10 -14.36 34.75
CA PHE A 378 -97.73 -15.19 33.73
C PHE A 378 -99.11 -14.64 33.32
N LEU A 379 -99.93 -14.20 34.28
CA LEU A 379 -101.24 -13.59 34.01
C LEU A 379 -101.12 -12.23 33.28
N ASP A 380 -100.04 -11.48 33.49
CA ASP A 380 -99.78 -10.22 32.77
C ASP A 380 -99.38 -10.44 31.29
N ASN A 381 -98.88 -11.63 30.95
CA ASN A 381 -98.46 -12.01 29.59
C ASN A 381 -99.56 -12.78 28.80
N LEU A 382 -100.78 -12.86 29.35
CA LEU A 382 -101.95 -13.61 28.86
C LEU A 382 -103.03 -12.69 28.27
#